data_AF-A0A969IHE2-F1
#
_entry.id   AF-A0A969IHE2-F1
#
_cell.length_a   1.000
_cell.length_b   1.000
_cell.length_c   1.000
_cell.angle_alpha   90.00
_cell.angle_beta   90.00
_cell.angle_gamma   90.00
#
_symmetry.space_group_name_H-M   'P 1'
#
loop_
_entity.id
_entity.type
_entity.pdbx_description
1 polymer ?
#
loop_
_entity_poly.entity_id
_entity_poly.type
_entity_poly.pdbx_seq_one_letter_code
_entity_poly.pdbx_strand_id
1 'polypeptide(L)'
;MLPGLVQSLHALLYPRTRLEVLLVLEAVDIEMQAAVLAMPLPGNFRVIVVPERAPQTKPKALNYALQFARGEYVVVYDAEDRPEPDQLLRALTAFERGAPQLGCVQAQLNIYNPRASWLTHGIMAQTPVEN
;
A
#
# COMPACT_ATOMS: atom_id res chain seq x y z
N MET A 1 6.50 -12.48 -1.30
CA MET A 1 5.63 -11.30 -1.52
C MET A 1 5.57 -10.46 -0.25
N LEU A 2 5.02 -11.01 0.85
CA LEU A 2 4.93 -10.37 2.18
C LEU A 2 6.21 -9.70 2.73
N PRO A 3 7.39 -10.36 2.77
CA PRO A 3 8.60 -9.70 3.26
C PRO A 3 9.00 -8.48 2.42
N GLY A 4 8.73 -8.52 1.11
CA GLY A 4 8.98 -7.42 0.20
C GLY A 4 8.08 -6.22 0.49
N LEU A 5 6.78 -6.45 0.74
CA LEU A 5 5.85 -5.39 1.11
C LEU A 5 6.25 -4.72 2.42
N VAL A 6 6.52 -5.51 3.48
CA VAL A 6 6.92 -4.96 4.78
C VAL A 6 8.21 -4.15 4.66
N GLN A 7 9.18 -4.63 3.88
CA GLN A 7 10.42 -3.88 3.61
C GLN A 7 10.16 -2.58 2.84
N SER A 8 9.31 -2.61 1.81
CA SER A 8 8.96 -1.42 1.04
C SER A 8 8.22 -0.38 1.88
N LEU A 9 7.26 -0.80 2.71
CA LEU A 9 6.56 0.10 3.64
C LEU A 9 7.50 0.63 4.74
N HIS A 10 8.45 -0.19 5.18
CA HIS A 10 9.52 0.24 6.09
C HIS A 10 10.56 1.16 5.40
N ALA A 11 10.59 1.24 4.06
CA ALA A 11 11.47 2.17 3.35
C ALA A 11 10.84 3.56 3.16
N LEU A 12 9.53 3.70 3.40
CA LEU A 12 8.84 5.00 3.29
C LEU A 12 9.50 6.04 4.20
N LEU A 13 9.81 7.20 3.63
CA LEU A 13 10.38 8.37 4.28
C LEU A 13 9.27 9.10 5.04
N TYR A 14 8.87 8.51 6.16
CA TYR A 14 7.89 9.09 7.08
C TYR A 14 8.21 8.67 8.52
N PRO A 15 8.01 9.55 9.52
CA PRO A 15 8.23 9.17 10.92
C PRO A 15 7.35 7.97 11.31
N ARG A 16 7.97 6.91 11.83
CA ARG A 16 7.26 5.67 12.21
C ARG A 16 6.20 5.90 13.29
N THR A 17 6.42 6.87 14.17
CA THR A 17 5.47 7.27 15.22
C THR A 17 4.23 7.98 14.67
N ARG A 18 4.26 8.42 13.40
CA ARG A 18 3.15 9.07 12.69
C ARG A 18 2.61 8.23 11.53
N LEU A 19 3.13 7.01 11.33
CA LEU A 19 2.72 6.11 10.25
C LEU A 19 2.14 4.83 10.84
N GLU A 20 0.84 4.63 10.68
CA GLU A 20 0.18 3.36 10.97
C GLU A 20 0.09 2.50 9.70
N VAL A 21 0.42 1.21 9.79
CA VAL A 21 0.24 0.25 8.70
C VAL A 21 -0.76 -0.81 9.15
N LEU A 22 -1.87 -0.94 8.42
CA LEU A 22 -2.84 -2.00 8.64
C LEU A 22 -2.66 -3.10 7.59
N LEU A 23 -2.22 -4.28 8.03
CA LEU A 23 -2.19 -5.48 7.19
C LEU A 23 -3.57 -6.15 7.26
N VAL A 24 -4.31 -6.11 6.16
CA VAL A 24 -5.69 -6.61 6.09
C VAL A 24 -5.70 -8.01 5.51
N LEU A 25 -6.16 -8.98 6.30
CA LEU A 25 -6.21 -10.41 5.96
C LEU A 25 -7.66 -10.89 6.04
N GLU A 26 -8.08 -11.84 5.19
CA GLU A 26 -9.39 -12.48 5.31
C GLU A 26 -9.31 -13.68 6.25
N ALA A 27 -10.35 -13.92 7.06
CA ALA A 27 -10.36 -14.99 8.07
C ALA A 27 -10.16 -16.40 7.49
N VAL A 28 -10.54 -16.59 6.22
CA VAL A 28 -10.39 -17.86 5.49
C VAL A 28 -8.95 -18.16 5.10
N ASP A 29 -8.08 -17.14 5.04
CA ASP A 29 -6.68 -17.29 4.62
C ASP A 29 -5.78 -17.57 5.83
N ILE A 30 -5.90 -18.79 6.35
CA ILE A 30 -5.18 -19.24 7.55
C ILE A 30 -3.66 -19.32 7.31
N GLU A 31 -3.24 -19.69 6.11
CA GLU A 31 -1.82 -19.76 5.75
C GLU A 31 -1.17 -18.38 5.79
N MET A 32 -1.82 -17.38 5.18
CA MET A 32 -1.35 -16.00 5.20
C MET A 32 -1.35 -15.42 6.63
N GLN A 33 -2.37 -15.71 7.43
CA GLN A 33 -2.41 -15.31 8.85
C GLN A 33 -1.23 -15.88 9.62
N ALA A 34 -0.95 -17.18 9.49
CA ALA A 34 0.18 -17.83 10.14
C ALA A 34 1.52 -17.23 9.67
N ALA A 35 1.66 -16.97 8.37
CA ALA A 35 2.85 -16.35 7.80
C ALA A 35 3.10 -14.93 8.37
N VAL A 36 2.06 -14.10 8.45
CA VAL A 36 2.17 -12.74 9.00
C VAL A 36 2.47 -12.75 10.50
N LEU A 37 1.86 -13.66 11.26
CA LEU A 37 2.09 -13.79 12.71
C LEU A 37 3.51 -14.25 13.05
N ALA A 38 4.16 -14.99 12.15
CA ALA A 38 5.55 -15.41 12.32
C ALA A 38 6.57 -14.32 11.97
N MET A 39 6.14 -13.20 11.37
CA MET A 39 7.04 -12.12 10.96
C MET A 39 7.37 -11.16 12.11
N PRO A 40 8.61 -10.65 12.21
CA PRO A 40 8.97 -9.59 13.15
C PRO A 40 8.43 -8.24 12.65
N LEU A 41 7.12 -8.00 12.83
CA LEU A 41 6.49 -6.76 12.40
C LEU A 41 6.91 -5.59 13.30
N PRO A 42 7.25 -4.43 12.73
CA PRO A 42 7.49 -3.21 13.50
C PRO A 42 6.25 -2.80 14.31
N GLY A 43 6.44 -2.12 15.44
CA GLY A 43 5.33 -1.76 16.34
C GLY A 43 4.26 -0.82 15.76
N ASN A 44 4.53 -0.22 14.60
CA ASN A 44 3.57 0.61 13.87
C ASN A 44 2.72 -0.19 12.86
N PHE A 45 2.90 -1.50 12.77
CA PHE A 45 2.10 -2.42 11.97
C PHE A 45 1.04 -3.09 12.86
N ARG A 46 -0.18 -3.21 12.34
CA ARG A 46 -1.29 -3.92 12.98
C ARG A 46 -1.93 -4.86 11.98
N VAL A 47 -2.26 -6.07 12.42
CA VAL A 47 -2.96 -7.05 11.60
C VAL A 47 -4.46 -6.94 11.87
N ILE A 48 -5.26 -6.82 10.81
CA ILE A 48 -6.72 -6.81 10.88
C ILE A 48 -7.22 -8.04 10.13
N VAL A 49 -7.86 -8.96 10.86
CA VAL A 49 -8.52 -10.12 10.27
C VAL A 49 -9.98 -9.78 9.99
N VAL A 50 -10.35 -9.79 8.73
CA VAL A 50 -11.69 -9.52 8.23
C VAL A 50 -12.54 -10.78 8.39
N PRO A 51 -13.68 -10.72 9.08
CA PRO A 51 -14.57 -11.86 9.23
C PRO A 51 -15.02 -12.43 7.89
N GLU A 52 -15.18 -13.75 7.86
CA GLU A 52 -15.71 -14.45 6.70
C GLU A 52 -17.17 -14.04 6.48
N ARG A 53 -17.38 -13.21 5.47
CA ARG A 53 -18.71 -12.77 5.03
C ARG A 53 -18.68 -12.47 3.54
N ALA A 54 -19.68 -13.00 2.84
CA ALA A 54 -19.87 -12.72 1.42
C ALA A 54 -20.39 -11.28 1.20
N PRO A 55 -19.99 -10.60 0.11
CA PRO A 55 -18.99 -11.05 -0.86
C PRO A 55 -17.56 -10.87 -0.32
N GLN A 56 -16.64 -11.79 -0.64
CA GLN A 56 -15.23 -11.67 -0.28
C GLN A 56 -14.52 -10.82 -1.34
N THR A 57 -14.40 -9.52 -1.10
CA THR A 57 -13.83 -8.57 -2.06
C THR A 57 -12.90 -7.57 -1.38
N LYS A 58 -11.92 -7.06 -2.14
CA LYS A 58 -10.99 -6.02 -1.67
C LYS A 58 -11.72 -4.79 -1.12
N PRO A 59 -12.76 -4.21 -1.79
CA PRO A 59 -13.50 -3.09 -1.20
C PRO A 59 -14.18 -3.40 0.14
N LYS A 60 -14.75 -4.60 0.32
CA LYS A 60 -15.33 -5.02 1.61
C LYS A 60 -14.25 -5.08 2.69
N ALA A 61 -13.14 -5.75 2.40
CA ALA A 61 -12.03 -5.89 3.33
C ALA A 61 -11.48 -4.52 3.75
N LEU A 62 -11.27 -3.61 2.80
CA LEU A 62 -10.78 -2.25 3.07
C LEU A 62 -11.79 -1.41 3.86
N ASN A 63 -13.08 -1.48 3.55
CA ASN A 63 -14.11 -0.79 4.35
C ASN A 63 -14.15 -1.31 5.79
N TYR A 64 -14.00 -2.63 5.97
CA TYR A 64 -13.90 -3.22 7.31
C TYR A 64 -12.62 -2.79 8.04
N ALA A 65 -11.50 -2.63 7.34
CA ALA A 65 -10.26 -2.18 7.96
C ALA A 65 -10.25 -0.68 8.28
N LEU A 66 -10.92 0.13 7.46
CA LEU A 66 -10.92 1.60 7.55
C LEU A 66 -11.42 2.12 8.90
N GLN A 67 -12.42 1.47 9.51
CA GLN A 67 -12.90 1.81 10.87
C GLN A 67 -11.84 1.69 11.97
N PHE A 68 -10.72 0.99 11.72
CA PHE A 68 -9.62 0.86 12.67
C PHE A 68 -8.45 1.81 12.40
N ALA A 69 -8.48 2.52 11.26
CA ALA A 69 -7.45 3.46 10.86
C ALA A 69 -7.58 4.76 11.68
N ARG A 70 -6.44 5.31 12.10
CA ARG A 70 -6.38 6.50 12.97
C ARG A 70 -5.80 7.74 12.29
N GLY A 71 -5.23 7.57 11.10
CA GLY A 71 -4.59 8.64 10.36
C GLY A 71 -5.60 9.64 9.79
N GLU A 72 -5.17 10.89 9.66
CA GLU A 72 -5.90 11.94 8.93
C GLU A 72 -5.94 11.64 7.43
N TYR A 73 -4.87 11.02 6.91
CA TYR A 73 -4.76 10.56 5.53
C TYR A 73 -4.68 9.04 5.49
N VAL A 74 -5.27 8.44 4.46
CA VAL A 74 -5.25 6.99 4.21
C VAL A 74 -4.76 6.72 2.80
N VAL A 75 -3.90 5.72 2.67
CA VAL A 75 -3.42 5.20 1.39
C VAL A 75 -3.69 3.70 1.34
N VAL A 76 -4.02 3.19 0.16
CA VAL A 76 -4.23 1.77 -0.10
C VAL A 76 -3.09 1.27 -0.96
N TYR A 77 -2.39 0.25 -0.47
CA TYR A 77 -1.39 -0.50 -1.23
C TYR A 77 -1.87 -1.94 -1.45
N ASP A 78 -1.60 -2.46 -2.64
CA ASP A 78 -1.69 -3.89 -2.92
C ASP A 78 -0.49 -4.66 -2.36
N ALA A 79 -0.63 -5.98 -2.22
CA ALA A 79 0.38 -6.81 -1.55
C ALA A 79 1.72 -6.90 -2.32
N GLU A 80 1.67 -6.61 -3.62
CA GLU A 80 2.78 -6.59 -4.54
C GLU A 80 3.40 -5.19 -4.75
N ASP A 81 2.77 -4.13 -4.20
CA ASP A 81 3.20 -2.76 -4.44
C ASP A 81 4.57 -2.48 -3.81
N ARG A 82 5.32 -1.64 -4.52
CA ARG A 82 6.62 -1.13 -4.09
C ARG A 82 6.62 0.39 -4.22
N PRO A 83 6.04 1.12 -3.26
CA PRO A 83 6.02 2.57 -3.32
C PRO A 83 7.43 3.15 -3.28
N GLU A 84 7.63 4.26 -4.01
CA GLU A 84 8.82 5.08 -3.86
C GLU A 84 8.94 5.60 -2.41
N PRO A 85 10.16 5.69 -1.84
CA PRO A 85 10.32 6.08 -0.44
C PRO A 85 9.64 7.41 -0.06
N ASP A 86 9.65 8.40 -0.94
CA ASP A 86 9.08 9.73 -0.71
C ASP A 86 7.60 9.88 -1.13
N GLN A 87 6.95 8.80 -1.59
CA GLN A 87 5.60 8.88 -2.16
C GLN A 87 4.58 9.53 -1.22
N LEU A 88 4.63 9.23 0.08
CA LEU A 88 3.72 9.84 1.07
C LEU A 88 3.94 11.36 1.18
N LEU A 89 5.19 11.82 1.15
CA LEU A 89 5.51 13.24 1.22
C LEU A 89 5.01 13.98 -0.04
N ARG A 90 5.16 13.36 -1.21
CA ARG A 90 4.64 13.88 -2.48
C ARG A 90 3.11 13.97 -2.47
N ALA A 91 2.43 12.94 -1.95
CA ALA A 91 0.98 12.92 -1.82
C ALA A 91 0.49 14.03 -0.87
N LEU A 92 1.13 14.20 0.29
CA LEU A 92 0.80 15.27 1.24
C LEU A 92 1.03 16.66 0.63
N THR A 93 2.13 16.87 -0.08
CA THR A 93 2.39 18.12 -0.81
C THR A 93 1.29 18.42 -1.83
N ALA A 94 0.75 17.39 -2.50
CA ALA A 94 -0.36 17.55 -3.43
C ALA A 94 -1.68 17.92 -2.72
N PHE A 95 -1.95 17.36 -1.54
CA PHE A 95 -3.09 17.78 -0.71
C PHE A 95 -2.94 19.23 -0.22
N GLU A 96 -1.76 19.62 0.25
CA GLU A 96 -1.48 20.98 0.74
C GLU A 96 -1.62 22.06 -0.35
N ARG A 97 -1.19 21.74 -1.58
CA ARG A 97 -1.28 22.65 -2.73
C ARG A 97 -2.61 22.58 -3.48
N GLY A 98 -3.40 21.54 -3.19
CA GLY A 98 -4.66 21.28 -3.83
C GLY A 98 -5.75 22.28 -3.44
N ALA A 99 -6.87 22.21 -4.14
CA ALA A 99 -8.06 22.97 -3.75
C ALA A 99 -8.67 22.39 -2.45
N PRO A 100 -9.38 23.17 -1.63
CA PRO A 100 -9.96 22.71 -0.36
C PRO A 100 -10.89 21.48 -0.48
N GLN A 101 -11.47 21.24 -1.66
CA GLN A 101 -12.33 20.10 -1.95
C GLN A 101 -11.60 18.85 -2.48
N LEU A 102 -10.26 18.86 -2.54
CA LEU A 102 -9.49 17.72 -3.02
C LEU A 102 -9.61 16.54 -2.04
N GLY A 103 -10.33 15.49 -2.44
CA GLY A 103 -10.57 14.31 -1.61
C GLY A 103 -9.63 13.13 -1.83
N CYS A 104 -8.89 13.09 -2.95
CA CYS A 104 -8.02 11.96 -3.28
C CYS A 104 -6.88 12.39 -4.21
N VAL A 105 -5.70 11.80 -4.00
CA VAL A 105 -4.53 11.91 -4.88
C VAL A 105 -4.16 10.51 -5.34
N GLN A 106 -4.03 10.33 -6.65
CA GLN A 106 -3.68 9.05 -7.27
C GLN A 106 -2.21 9.06 -7.69
N ALA A 107 -1.43 8.11 -7.18
CA ALA A 107 -0.08 7.86 -7.67
C ALA A 107 -0.13 7.19 -9.05
N GLN A 108 0.89 7.45 -9.89
CA GLN A 108 1.05 6.77 -11.16
C GLN A 108 1.28 5.27 -10.95
N LEU A 109 0.57 4.44 -11.73
CA LEU A 109 0.73 2.98 -11.69
C LEU A 109 1.80 2.56 -12.70
N ASN A 110 2.98 2.20 -12.20
CA ASN A 110 4.06 1.65 -13.01
C ASN A 110 4.12 0.13 -12.84
N ILE A 111 3.84 -0.61 -13.91
CA ILE A 111 3.83 -2.08 -13.90
C ILE A 111 5.27 -2.59 -13.96
N TYR A 112 5.83 -3.04 -12.84
CA TYR A 112 7.17 -3.63 -12.82
C TYR A 112 7.12 -5.12 -13.16
N ASN A 113 7.37 -5.48 -14.43
CA ASN A 113 7.43 -6.88 -14.88
C ASN A 113 8.86 -7.26 -15.35
N PRO A 114 9.74 -7.74 -14.46
CA PRO A 114 11.15 -7.96 -14.78
C PRO A 114 11.44 -9.18 -15.68
N ARG A 115 10.43 -9.93 -16.14
CA ARG A 115 10.64 -11.16 -16.91
C ARG A 115 9.84 -11.27 -18.23
N ALA A 116 9.20 -10.21 -18.69
CA ALA A 116 8.30 -10.30 -19.84
C ALA A 116 8.89 -9.71 -21.13
N SER A 117 9.91 -10.32 -21.73
CA SER A 117 10.29 -10.08 -23.14
C SER A 117 10.80 -8.66 -23.52
N TRP A 118 11.52 -8.58 -24.63
CA TRP A 118 12.07 -7.34 -25.23
C TRP A 118 10.99 -6.27 -25.52
N LEU A 119 9.73 -6.69 -25.74
CA LEU A 119 8.58 -5.80 -25.92
C LEU A 119 8.22 -4.98 -24.67
N THR A 120 8.46 -5.50 -23.46
CA THR A 120 8.20 -4.74 -22.22
C THR A 120 9.24 -3.64 -22.02
N HIS A 121 10.47 -3.76 -22.54
CA HIS A 121 11.42 -2.63 -22.53
C HIS A 121 10.97 -1.43 -23.38
N GLY A 122 10.29 -1.67 -24.51
CA GLY A 122 9.79 -0.59 -25.37
C GLY A 122 8.61 0.20 -24.79
N ILE A 123 7.75 -0.44 -23.99
CA ILE A 123 6.64 0.23 -23.29
C ILE A 123 7.16 1.03 -22.09
N MET A 124 8.24 0.60 -21.44
CA MET A 124 8.89 1.31 -20.33
C MET A 124 9.69 2.55 -20.77
N ALA A 125 10.02 2.68 -22.06
CA ALA A 125 10.76 3.82 -22.59
C ALA A 125 9.88 5.07 -22.88
N GLN A 126 8.58 5.02 -22.62
CA GLN A 126 7.64 6.13 -22.84
C GLN A 126 7.31 6.93 -21.57
N THR A 127 8.00 6.70 -20.45
CA THR A 127 7.99 7.67 -19.36
C THR A 127 8.84 8.87 -19.79
N PRO A 128 8.26 10.09 -19.90
CA PRO A 128 9.06 11.25 -20.22
C PRO A 128 10.09 11.45 -19.11
N VAL A 129 11.34 11.64 -19.49
CA VAL A 129 12.31 12.28 -18.62
C VAL A 129 11.82 13.71 -18.46
N GLU A 130 11.17 14.03 -17.35
CA GLU A 130 10.91 15.43 -16.99
C GLU A 130 12.23 16.06 -16.54
N ASN A 131 12.53 17.23 -17.13
CA ASN A 131 13.81 17.96 -17.12
C ASN A 131 14.38 18.27 -15.73
#